data_AF-A0A2N5GJ83-F1
#
_entry.id   AF-A0A2N5GJ83-F1
#
_cell.length_a   1.000
_cell.length_b   1.000
_cell.length_c   1.000
_cell.angle_alpha   90.00
_cell.angle_beta   90.00
_cell.angle_gamma   90.00
#
_symmetry.space_group_name_H-M   'P 1'
#
loop_
_entity.id
_entity.type
_entity.pdbx_description
1 polymer ?
#
loop_
_entity_poly.entity_id
_entity_poly.type
_entity_poly.pdbx_seq_one_letter_code
_entity_poly.pdbx_strand_id
1 'polypeptide(L)' 'MGTIICITCNSIIDHYEDEKVSVLYSKCERCLEDDTEDQA' A
#
# COMPACT_ATOMS: atom_id res chain seq x y z
N MET A 1 8.22 14.11 4.20
CA MET A 1 8.43 12.81 3.53
C MET A 1 7.46 11.82 4.10
N GLY A 2 6.58 11.26 3.27
CA GLY A 2 5.66 10.19 3.65
C GLY A 2 6.04 8.86 3.00
N THR A 3 5.51 7.78 3.56
CA THR A 3 5.76 6.41 3.10
C THR A 3 4.44 5.68 2.93
N ILE A 4 4.30 4.98 1.80
CA ILE A 4 3.16 4.12 1.51
C ILE A 4 3.57 2.69 1.79
N ILE A 5 2.83 2.00 2.65
CA ILE A 5 3.10 0.62 3.08
C ILE A 5 1.93 -0.28 2.69
N CYS A 6 2.23 -1.50 2.27
CA CYS A 6 1.23 -2.52 2.03
C CYS A 6 0.62 -3.00 3.35
N ILE A 7 -0.69 -2.87 3.53
CA ILE A 7 -1.38 -3.32 4.74
C ILE A 7 -1.36 -4.85 4.92
N THR A 8 -1.21 -5.60 3.82
CA THR A 8 -1.26 -7.08 3.83
C THR A 8 0.11 -7.69 4.14
N CYS A 9 1.16 -7.28 3.43
CA CYS A 9 2.49 -7.87 3.55
C CYS A 9 3.53 -6.97 4.25
N ASN A 10 3.11 -5.77 4.67
CA ASN A 10 3.94 -4.79 5.35
C ASN A 10 5.18 -4.33 4.55
N SER A 11 5.18 -4.57 3.24
CA SER A 11 6.21 -4.10 2.30
C SER A 11 6.02 -2.62 1.99
N ILE A 12 7.12 -1.88 1.86
CA ILE A 12 7.07 -0.50 1.36
C ILE A 12 6.65 -0.56 -0.11
N ILE A 13 5.65 0.24 -0.46
CA ILE A 13 5.14 0.40 -1.83
C ILE A 13 5.86 1.58 -2.49
N ASP A 14 5.86 2.73 -1.82
CA ASP A 14 6.45 3.95 -2.37
C ASP A 14 6.76 5.00 -1.27
N HIS A 15 7.52 6.03 -1.64
CA HIS A 15 7.77 7.21 -0.83
C HIS A 15 7.33 8.46 -1.57
N TYR A 16 6.72 9.41 -0.86
CA TYR A 16 6.30 10.68 -1.43
C TYR A 16 6.85 11.86 -0.63
N GLU A 17 7.13 12.96 -1.31
CA GLU A 17 7.47 14.19 -0.63
C GLU A 17 6.20 14.85 -0.12
N ASP A 18 6.21 15.12 1.19
CA ASP A 18 5.11 15.78 1.90
C ASP A 18 5.71 16.63 3.00
N GLU A 19 5.08 17.76 3.29
CA GLU A 19 5.50 18.66 4.36
C GLU A 19 5.40 17.97 5.73
N LYS A 20 4.44 17.04 5.90
CA LYS A 20 4.22 16.30 7.13
C LYS A 20 4.62 14.83 6.96
N VAL A 21 5.40 14.32 7.91
CA VAL A 21 5.72 12.89 7.95
C VAL A 21 4.44 12.10 8.25
N SER A 22 4.02 11.30 7.28
CA SER A 22 2.81 10.49 7.35
C SER A 22 3.04 9.10 6.74
N VAL A 23 2.36 8.11 7.30
CA VAL A 23 2.41 6.72 6.82
C VAL A 23 1.02 6.41 6.28
N LEU A 24 0.95 6.05 5.00
CA LEU A 24 -0.28 5.62 4.35
C LEU A 24 -0.24 4.11 4.15
N TYR A 25 -1.41 3.49 4.29
CA TYR A 25 -1.58 2.06 4.09
C TYR A 25 -2.41 1.82 2.83
N SER A 26 -1.89 1.00 1.91
CA SER A 26 -2.58 0.58 0.69
C SER A 26 -2.37 -0.92 0.46
N LYS A 27 -2.94 -1.51 -0.59
CA LYS A 27 -2.56 -2.86 -1.05
C LYS A 27 -1.57 -2.72 -2.21
N CYS A 28 -0.50 -3.51 -2.23
CA CYS A 28 0.40 -3.59 -3.37
C CYS A 28 -0.19 -4.49 -4.45
N GLU A 29 0.28 -4.40 -5.70
CA GLU A 29 -0.24 -5.18 -6.84
C GLU A 29 -0.29 -6.69 -6.54
N ARG A 30 0.76 -7.24 -5.90
CA ARG A 30 0.82 -8.66 -5.52
C ARG A 30 -0.31 -9.08 -4.57
N CYS A 31 -0.67 -8.21 -3.64
CA CYS A 31 -1.72 -8.49 -2.66
C CYS A 31 -3.09 -7.99 -3.13
N LEU A 32 -3.18 -7.32 -4.27
CA LEU A 32 -4.42 -6.91 -4.91
C LEU A 32 -5.02 -8.07 -5.71
N GLU A 33 -4.17 -8.86 -6.36
CA GLU A 33 -4.58 -10.05 -7.13
C GLU A 33 -5.27 -11.09 -6.24
N ASP A 34 -4.86 -11.21 -4.96
CA ASP A 34 -5.47 -12.10 -3.96
C ASP A 34 -6.92 -11.71 -3.58
N ASP A 35 -7.37 -10.47 -3.86
CA ASP A 35 -8.73 -10.03 -3.54
C ASP A 35 -9.70 -10.09 -4.74
N THR A 36 -9.20 -10.33 -5.95
CA THR A 36 -10.01 -10.28 -7.18
C THR A 36 -10.72 -11.58 -7.55
N GLU A 37 -10.61 -12.64 -6.76
CA GLU A 37 -11.25 -13.94 -7.06
C GLU A 37 -12.69 -14.09 -6.54
N ASP A 38 -13.32 -13.04 -6.01
CA ASP A 38 -14.69 -13.10 -5.46
C ASP A 38 -15.59 -11.91 -5.89
N GLN A 39 -15.72 -11.68 -7.20
CA GLN A 39 -16.89 -10.98 -7.75
C GLN A 39 -17.55 -11.83 -8.83
N ALA A 40 -18.56 -12.57 -8.37
CA ALA A 40 -19.53 -13.36 -9.12
C ALA A 40 -20.41 -12.52 -10.08
#